data_AF-A0A955WN87-F1
#
_entry.id   AF-A0A955WN87-F1
#
_cell.length_a   1.000
_cell.length_b   1.000
_cell.length_c   1.000
_cell.angle_alpha   90.00
_cell.angle_beta   90.00
_cell.angle_gamma   90.00
#
_symmetry.space_group_name_H-M   'P 1'
#
loop_
_entity.id
_entity.type
_entity.pdbx_description
1 polymer ?
#
loop_
_entity_poly.entity_id
_entity_poly.type
_entity_poly.pdbx_seq_one_letter_code
_entity_poly.pdbx_strand_id
1 'polypeptide(L)'
;MARRSRTFRPDPHEEERRRLRARRDGVTIPSGSAPSLAGRLIALGLVPASKDGTRYQSREGLDVEVMLVCEHPTRCAITVRHPAMSPKLSIGAETTGSRLGKWVSGEDVQTGDPDFDAAVLLRGDEAECLARLTHQARGEVTALLNGGDVRDGMVRWARAAKVPLPDIDNRVARLMWLARALGGPVDIDVRLLQTARADPLPGVRRRALAMYLARGGEIGGVARRRLLADDDAWVRLLAAKAADDQTTLIALAVDAKTPAEVRAVALERLLSAPPDALLSIFDRAAATDVPRPIVLRGLLAALGGTATRAGELGEASALCLLAEGPPELREAMIERLAEVGTEASVATLAELADAFFGRREHKERARNAIHRIAQRQGGLRQGGLSIVDADGGLALIDDEKD
;
A
#
# COMPACT_ATOMS: atom_id res chain seq x y z
N MET A 1 68.44 -26.14 -30.43
CA MET A 1 67.79 -25.56 -29.24
C MET A 1 67.46 -24.10 -29.50
N ALA A 2 66.21 -23.77 -29.80
CA ALA A 2 65.78 -22.39 -30.05
C ALA A 2 64.89 -21.91 -28.89
N ARG A 3 65.38 -20.96 -28.09
CA ARG A 3 64.61 -20.30 -27.04
C ARG A 3 63.70 -19.25 -27.67
N ARG A 4 62.37 -19.47 -27.61
CA ARG A 4 61.37 -18.44 -27.95
C ARG A 4 61.18 -17.52 -26.74
N SER A 5 61.54 -16.25 -26.89
CA SER A 5 61.24 -15.18 -25.95
C SER A 5 59.73 -14.90 -25.97
N ARG A 6 59.05 -15.09 -24.83
CA ARG A 6 57.68 -14.63 -24.63
C ARG A 6 57.72 -13.13 -24.34
N THR A 7 57.23 -12.32 -25.28
CA THR A 7 56.96 -10.89 -25.05
C THR A 7 55.77 -10.75 -24.12
N PHE A 8 56.01 -10.18 -22.93
CA PHE A 8 54.99 -9.81 -21.96
C PHE A 8 54.15 -8.66 -22.53
N ARG A 9 52.86 -8.91 -22.78
CA ARG A 9 51.89 -7.85 -23.09
C ARG A 9 51.27 -7.38 -21.77
N PRO A 10 51.39 -6.09 -21.40
CA PRO A 10 50.75 -5.56 -20.21
C PRO A 10 49.22 -5.64 -20.31
N ASP A 11 48.57 -5.71 -19.15
CA ASP A 11 47.11 -5.73 -19.01
C ASP A 11 46.53 -4.43 -19.63
N PRO A 12 45.63 -4.53 -20.63
CA PRO A 12 45.04 -3.36 -21.29
C PRO A 12 44.35 -2.40 -20.30
N HIS A 13 43.83 -2.90 -19.17
CA HIS A 13 43.23 -2.04 -18.14
C HIS A 13 44.26 -1.28 -17.31
N GLU A 14 45.47 -1.80 -17.15
CA GLU A 14 46.55 -1.12 -16.43
C GLU A 14 47.15 0.01 -17.26
N GLU A 15 47.25 -0.18 -18.58
CA GLU A 15 47.75 0.85 -19.49
C GLU A 15 46.75 2.01 -19.67
N GLU A 16 45.45 1.72 -19.66
CA GLU A 16 44.39 2.74 -19.67
C GLU A 16 44.37 3.55 -18.35
N ARG A 17 44.55 2.89 -17.20
CA ARG A 17 44.73 3.58 -15.90
C ARG A 17 45.98 4.46 -15.87
N ARG A 18 47.08 4.03 -16.52
CA ARG A 18 48.33 4.81 -16.60
C ARG A 18 48.18 6.04 -17.50
N ARG A 19 47.48 5.91 -18.63
CA ARG A 19 47.16 7.02 -19.54
C ARG A 19 46.22 8.05 -18.91
N LEU A 20 45.22 7.60 -18.13
CA LEU A 20 44.33 8.48 -17.37
C LEU A 20 45.06 9.26 -16.27
N ARG A 21 46.08 8.68 -15.62
CA ARG A 21 46.92 9.39 -14.63
C ARG A 21 47.80 10.44 -15.28
N ALA A 22 48.49 10.11 -16.38
CA ALA A 22 49.43 11.03 -17.03
C ALA A 22 48.76 12.24 -17.71
N ARG A 23 47.48 12.15 -18.09
CA ARG A 23 46.73 13.27 -18.73
C ARG A 23 46.02 14.19 -17.73
N ARG A 24 45.77 13.71 -16.51
CA ARG A 24 45.14 14.48 -15.44
C ARG A 24 46.04 15.61 -14.91
N ASP A 25 47.36 15.47 -15.06
CA ASP A 25 48.35 16.49 -14.67
C ASP A 25 48.42 17.68 -15.65
N GLY A 26 47.67 17.67 -16.76
CA GLY A 26 47.74 18.67 -17.83
C GLY A 26 46.54 19.62 -17.96
N VAL A 27 45.50 19.52 -17.12
CA VAL A 27 44.30 20.36 -17.27
C VAL A 27 44.50 21.74 -16.61
N THR A 28 44.95 22.70 -17.40
CA THR A 28 44.99 24.12 -17.00
C THR A 28 43.62 24.75 -17.23
N ILE A 29 42.96 25.21 -16.16
CA ILE A 29 41.69 25.95 -16.25
C ILE A 29 42.02 27.40 -16.64
N PRO A 30 41.49 27.94 -17.76
CA PRO A 30 41.79 29.30 -18.20
C PRO A 30 41.29 30.35 -17.19
N SER A 31 42.18 31.26 -16.78
CA SER A 31 41.92 32.33 -15.82
C SER A 31 41.22 33.52 -16.50
N GLY A 32 39.90 33.58 -16.47
CA GLY A 32 39.13 34.68 -17.06
C GLY A 32 37.69 34.79 -16.53
N SER A 33 37.45 35.77 -15.65
CA SER A 33 36.20 36.46 -15.27
C SER A 33 34.90 35.73 -14.94
N ALA A 34 34.81 34.40 -14.99
CA ALA A 34 33.72 33.65 -14.36
C ALA A 34 34.23 33.03 -13.03
N PRO A 35 33.44 32.99 -11.95
CA PRO A 35 33.84 32.26 -10.75
C PRO A 35 34.16 30.83 -11.15
N SER A 36 35.40 30.41 -10.93
CA SER A 36 35.85 29.06 -11.24
C SER A 36 34.95 28.06 -10.52
N LEU A 37 34.78 26.85 -11.07
CA LEU A 37 34.01 25.79 -10.43
C LEU A 37 34.42 25.63 -8.96
N ALA A 38 35.72 25.67 -8.66
CA ALA A 38 36.24 25.62 -7.31
C ALA A 38 35.67 26.73 -6.41
N GLY A 39 35.65 27.99 -6.89
CA GLY A 39 35.05 29.10 -6.16
C GLY A 39 33.55 28.91 -5.88
N ARG A 40 32.81 28.32 -6.82
CA ARG A 40 31.37 28.03 -6.66
C ARG A 40 31.12 26.88 -5.68
N LEU A 41 31.91 25.82 -5.73
CA LEU A 41 31.86 24.73 -4.75
C LEU A 41 32.22 25.22 -3.34
N ILE A 42 33.20 26.12 -3.21
CA ILE A 42 33.53 26.79 -1.94
C ILE A 42 32.35 27.63 -1.44
N ALA A 43 31.64 28.33 -2.33
CA ALA A 43 30.42 29.07 -1.98
C ALA A 43 29.29 28.14 -1.48
N LEU A 44 29.27 26.86 -1.89
CA LEU A 44 28.40 25.82 -1.34
C LEU A 44 28.90 25.23 -0.02
N GLY A 45 29.97 25.77 0.55
CA GLY A 45 30.55 25.34 1.82
C GLY A 45 31.46 24.11 1.72
N LEU A 46 31.95 23.80 0.52
CA LEU A 46 32.87 22.69 0.27
C LEU A 46 34.34 23.13 0.35
N VAL A 47 35.19 22.31 0.97
CA VAL A 47 36.63 22.55 1.10
C VAL A 47 37.39 21.57 0.20
N PRO A 48 38.37 22.01 -0.61
CA PRO A 48 39.18 21.10 -1.40
C PRO A 48 39.86 20.01 -0.55
N ALA A 49 39.66 18.75 -0.91
CA ALA A 49 40.22 17.58 -0.23
C ALA A 49 41.32 16.87 -1.05
N SER A 50 41.54 17.30 -2.29
CA SER A 50 42.59 16.79 -3.17
C SER A 50 43.31 17.91 -3.93
N LYS A 51 44.59 17.70 -4.24
CA LYS A 51 45.42 18.68 -4.97
C LYS A 51 44.97 18.90 -6.42
N ASP A 52 44.30 17.91 -7.01
CA ASP A 52 43.76 17.98 -8.37
C ASP A 52 42.41 18.71 -8.47
N GLY A 53 41.86 19.18 -7.34
CA GLY A 53 40.63 19.97 -7.31
C GLY A 53 39.36 19.20 -7.68
N THR A 54 39.38 17.86 -7.70
CA THR A 54 38.19 17.04 -8.02
C THR A 54 37.49 16.49 -6.78
N ARG A 55 38.13 16.46 -5.61
CA ARG A 55 37.51 16.05 -4.36
C ARG A 55 37.37 17.23 -3.42
N TYR A 56 36.23 17.29 -2.79
CA TYR A 56 35.88 18.28 -1.80
C TYR A 56 35.23 17.58 -0.60
N GLN A 57 35.30 18.23 0.55
CA GLN A 57 34.65 17.78 1.76
C GLN A 57 33.70 18.87 2.26
N SER A 58 32.48 18.50 2.65
CA SER A 58 31.59 19.43 3.34
C SER A 58 32.04 19.61 4.79
N ARG A 59 31.65 20.73 5.42
CA ARG A 59 31.89 20.97 6.86
C ARG A 59 31.29 19.89 7.78
N GLU A 60 30.32 19.13 7.28
CA GLU A 60 29.62 18.07 7.99
C GLU A 60 30.24 16.68 7.73
N GLY A 61 31.38 16.62 7.02
CA GLY A 61 32.08 15.37 6.75
C GLY A 61 31.53 14.56 5.57
N LEU A 62 30.78 15.19 4.66
CA LEU A 62 30.40 14.55 3.39
C LEU A 62 31.56 14.64 2.41
N ASP A 63 31.92 13.52 1.79
CA ASP A 63 32.90 13.49 0.73
C ASP A 63 32.19 13.72 -0.61
N VAL A 64 32.50 14.82 -1.28
CA VAL A 64 31.95 15.21 -2.57
C VAL A 64 33.05 15.09 -3.61
N GLU A 65 32.92 14.13 -4.52
CA GLU A 65 33.81 13.99 -5.67
C GLU A 65 33.11 14.52 -6.92
N VAL A 66 33.61 15.64 -7.45
CA VAL A 66 33.13 16.26 -8.69
C VAL A 66 34.16 15.96 -9.78
N MET A 67 33.83 15.03 -10.67
CA MET A 67 34.65 14.70 -11.83
C MET A 67 34.06 15.33 -13.09
N LEU A 68 34.65 16.43 -13.53
CA LEU A 68 34.42 16.96 -14.87
C LEU A 68 35.43 16.36 -15.83
N VAL A 69 35.01 15.39 -16.64
CA VAL A 69 35.84 14.83 -17.69
C VAL A 69 35.57 15.62 -18.97
N CYS A 70 36.41 16.61 -19.22
CA CYS A 70 36.39 17.45 -20.40
C CYS A 70 37.20 16.83 -21.56
N GLU A 71 36.93 15.57 -21.93
CA GLU A 71 37.45 14.99 -23.18
C GLU A 71 36.25 14.48 -23.99
N HIS A 72 36.19 14.82 -25.29
CA HIS A 72 35.03 14.59 -26.15
C HIS A 72 34.55 13.12 -26.14
N PRO A 73 33.23 12.87 -25.93
CA PRO A 73 32.18 13.81 -25.54
C PRO A 73 32.26 14.14 -24.03
N THR A 74 32.20 15.43 -23.70
CA THR A 74 32.28 15.97 -22.32
C THR A 74 31.34 15.22 -21.40
N ARG A 75 31.89 14.45 -20.45
CA ARG A 75 31.15 13.71 -19.44
C ARG A 75 31.24 14.46 -18.12
N CYS A 76 30.09 14.88 -17.59
CA CYS A 76 29.99 15.40 -16.24
C CYS A 76 29.59 14.25 -15.31
N ALA A 77 30.34 14.03 -14.23
CA ALA A 77 29.97 13.09 -13.18
C ALA A 77 30.13 13.75 -11.80
N ILE A 78 29.11 13.63 -10.97
CA ILE A 78 29.09 14.12 -9.59
C ILE A 78 28.76 12.92 -8.71
N THR A 79 29.60 12.68 -7.71
CA THR A 79 29.41 11.63 -6.72
C THR A 79 29.46 12.27 -5.34
N VAL A 80 28.44 12.01 -4.52
CA VAL A 80 28.41 12.41 -3.11
C VAL A 80 28.36 11.15 -2.25
N ARG A 81 29.35 10.98 -1.39
CA ARG A 81 29.44 9.89 -0.42
C ARG A 81 29.04 10.40 0.95
N HIS A 82 28.16 9.66 1.62
CA HIS A 82 27.78 9.93 3.00
C HIS A 82 28.24 8.75 3.87
N PRO A 83 29.07 8.96 4.90
CA PRO A 83 29.69 7.86 5.66
C PRO A 83 28.67 6.99 6.40
N ALA A 84 27.55 7.57 6.83
CA ALA A 84 26.47 6.85 7.51
C ALA A 84 25.35 6.34 6.58
N MET A 85 25.48 6.48 5.25
CA MET A 85 24.51 5.88 4.33
C MET A 85 24.73 4.36 4.26
N SER A 86 23.63 3.62 4.40
CA SER A 86 23.64 2.17 4.33
C SER A 86 24.20 1.70 2.98
N PRO A 87 25.24 0.84 2.95
CA PRO A 87 25.76 0.31 1.69
C PRO A 87 24.79 -0.67 1.03
N LYS A 88 23.79 -1.16 1.77
CA LYS A 88 22.73 -2.04 1.27
C LYS A 88 21.63 -1.27 0.54
N LEU A 89 21.54 0.05 0.75
CA LEU A 89 20.58 0.89 0.05
C LEU A 89 21.00 1.03 -1.41
N SER A 90 20.12 0.60 -2.31
CA SER A 90 20.28 0.74 -3.75
C SER A 90 19.01 1.31 -4.36
N ILE A 91 19.17 2.41 -5.09
CA ILE A 91 18.08 3.13 -5.76
C ILE A 91 18.52 3.35 -7.21
N GLY A 92 17.70 2.92 -8.16
CA GLY A 92 17.95 3.16 -9.58
C GLY A 92 16.67 3.22 -10.38
N ALA A 93 16.78 3.61 -11.65
CA ALA A 93 15.63 3.63 -12.54
C ALA A 93 15.15 2.20 -12.80
N GLU A 94 13.84 1.98 -12.83
CA GLU A 94 13.30 0.73 -13.34
C GLU A 94 13.56 0.67 -14.86
N THR A 95 14.59 -0.07 -15.28
CA THR A 95 14.86 -0.26 -16.72
C THR A 95 14.03 -1.42 -17.27
N THR A 96 13.71 -1.40 -18.56
CA THR A 96 12.97 -2.49 -19.22
C THR A 96 13.60 -3.87 -19.00
N GLY A 97 14.93 -3.94 -18.87
CA GLY A 97 15.66 -5.18 -18.54
C GLY A 97 15.54 -5.60 -17.06
N SER A 98 15.30 -4.68 -16.14
CA SER A 98 15.13 -4.96 -14.71
C SER A 98 13.87 -5.77 -14.42
N ARG A 99 12.83 -5.67 -15.25
CA ARG A 99 11.58 -6.42 -15.09
C ARG A 99 11.76 -7.93 -15.25
N LEU A 100 12.68 -8.39 -16.11
CA LEU A 100 13.05 -9.81 -16.23
C LEU A 100 13.95 -10.29 -15.08
N GLY A 101 14.74 -9.41 -14.47
CA GLY A 101 15.65 -9.73 -13.37
C GLY A 101 15.02 -9.71 -11.96
N LYS A 102 13.76 -9.29 -11.82
CA LYS A 102 13.05 -9.22 -10.52
C LYS A 102 12.94 -10.57 -9.81
N TRP A 103 12.99 -11.69 -10.54
CA TRP A 103 12.95 -13.04 -9.95
C TRP A 103 14.26 -13.49 -9.26
N VAL A 104 15.41 -12.84 -9.52
CA VAL A 104 16.72 -13.38 -9.12
C VAL A 104 17.46 -12.51 -8.09
N SER A 105 17.09 -11.23 -7.95
CA SER A 105 17.98 -10.23 -7.32
C SER A 105 17.45 -9.53 -6.07
N GLY A 106 16.43 -10.12 -5.42
CA GLY A 106 15.81 -9.63 -4.19
C GLY A 106 14.52 -8.86 -4.42
N GLU A 107 13.68 -8.80 -3.39
CA GLU A 107 12.38 -8.12 -3.44
C GLU A 107 12.56 -6.60 -3.54
N ASP A 108 11.86 -6.00 -4.49
CA ASP A 108 11.77 -4.57 -4.72
C ASP A 108 10.91 -3.94 -3.61
N VAL A 109 11.48 -3.04 -2.82
CA VAL A 109 10.78 -2.42 -1.69
C VAL A 109 9.72 -1.47 -2.23
N GLN A 110 8.47 -1.70 -1.83
CA GLN A 110 7.33 -0.89 -2.21
C GLN A 110 7.03 0.16 -1.15
N THR A 111 7.01 1.43 -1.54
CA THR A 111 6.78 2.56 -0.63
C THR A 111 5.30 2.81 -0.37
N GLY A 112 4.41 2.36 -1.27
CA GLY A 112 2.99 2.69 -1.27
C GLY A 112 2.64 3.96 -2.05
N ASP A 113 3.61 4.51 -2.78
CA ASP A 113 3.45 5.60 -3.74
C ASP A 113 3.49 4.98 -5.15
N PRO A 114 2.34 4.79 -5.84
CA PRO A 114 2.29 4.01 -7.08
C PRO A 114 3.19 4.55 -8.20
N ASP A 115 3.30 5.88 -8.33
CA ASP A 115 4.12 6.50 -9.37
C ASP A 115 5.61 6.34 -9.07
N PHE A 116 6.00 6.47 -7.79
CA PHE A 116 7.36 6.22 -7.35
C PHE A 116 7.73 4.75 -7.50
N ASP A 117 6.88 3.84 -7.02
CA ASP A 117 7.10 2.39 -7.03
C ASP A 117 7.16 1.83 -8.46
N ALA A 118 6.51 2.49 -9.43
CA ALA A 118 6.64 2.17 -10.86
C ALA A 118 7.91 2.72 -11.52
N ALA A 119 8.43 3.85 -11.04
CA ALA A 119 9.60 4.51 -11.63
C ALA A 119 10.94 4.04 -11.05
N VAL A 120 10.93 3.57 -9.80
CA VAL A 120 12.14 3.35 -9.00
C VAL A 120 12.30 1.89 -8.63
N LEU A 121 13.47 1.32 -8.89
CA LEU A 121 13.90 0.06 -8.31
C LEU A 121 14.58 0.35 -6.97
N LEU A 122 13.96 -0.06 -5.87
CA LEU A 122 14.41 0.22 -4.52
C LEU A 122 14.80 -1.07 -3.81
N ARG A 123 16.01 -1.11 -3.25
CA ARG A 123 16.51 -2.25 -2.46
C ARG A 123 17.19 -1.77 -1.20
N GLY A 124 17.04 -2.57 -0.15
CA GLY A 124 17.62 -2.30 1.16
C GLY A 124 16.74 -2.92 2.25
N ASP A 125 16.98 -2.50 3.48
CA ASP A 125 16.05 -2.78 4.57
C ASP A 125 14.76 -1.98 4.36
N GLU A 126 13.60 -2.64 4.36
CA GLU A 126 12.32 -2.00 4.06
C GLU A 126 11.98 -0.88 5.05
N ALA A 127 12.23 -1.10 6.35
CA ALA A 127 11.96 -0.12 7.39
C ALA A 127 12.86 1.12 7.25
N GLU A 128 14.15 0.92 6.98
CA GLU A 128 15.09 2.00 6.69
C GLU A 128 14.67 2.79 5.44
N CYS A 129 14.27 2.12 4.37
CA CYS A 129 13.81 2.76 3.15
C CYS A 129 12.58 3.65 3.40
N LEU A 130 11.53 3.11 4.03
CA LEU A 130 10.30 3.84 4.35
C LEU A 130 10.55 5.01 5.33
N ALA A 131 11.48 4.85 6.29
CA ALA A 131 11.82 5.89 7.24
C ALA A 131 12.56 7.08 6.60
N ARG A 132 13.39 6.82 5.58
CA ARG A 132 14.22 7.83 4.92
C ARG A 132 13.55 8.49 3.72
N LEU A 133 12.74 7.73 2.98
CA LEU A 133 12.05 8.20 1.77
C LEU A 133 10.77 8.97 2.09
N THR A 134 10.94 10.12 2.74
CA THR A 134 9.87 11.14 2.89
C THR A 134 9.34 11.59 1.52
N HIS A 135 8.17 12.24 1.49
CA HIS A 135 7.60 12.79 0.26
C HIS A 135 8.59 13.65 -0.56
N GLN A 136 9.34 14.54 0.11
CA GLN A 136 10.36 15.35 -0.55
C GLN A 136 11.53 14.50 -1.08
N ALA A 137 11.98 13.51 -0.30
CA ALA A 137 13.08 12.63 -0.71
C ALA A 137 12.69 11.77 -1.91
N ARG A 138 11.43 11.28 -1.98
CA ARG A 138 10.91 10.57 -3.14
C ARG A 138 10.95 11.44 -4.40
N GLY A 139 10.51 12.69 -4.32
CA GLY A 139 10.60 13.64 -5.45
C GLY A 139 12.02 13.90 -5.94
N GLU A 140 12.98 14.04 -5.01
CA GLU A 140 14.40 14.22 -5.35
C GLU A 140 15.03 12.97 -5.95
N VAL A 141 14.65 11.78 -5.46
CA VAL A 141 15.05 10.50 -6.05
C VAL A 141 14.51 10.38 -7.47
N THR A 142 13.21 10.60 -7.71
CA THR A 142 12.63 10.53 -9.06
C THR A 142 13.34 11.48 -10.02
N ALA A 143 13.70 12.69 -9.57
CA ALA A 143 14.47 13.64 -10.37
C ALA A 143 15.94 13.25 -10.59
N LEU A 144 16.53 12.45 -9.69
CA LEU A 144 17.88 11.89 -9.81
C LEU A 144 17.96 10.85 -10.93
N LEU A 145 16.91 10.04 -11.11
CA LEU A 145 16.90 8.89 -12.02
C LEU A 145 17.18 9.25 -13.50
N ASN A 146 17.06 10.52 -13.87
CA ASN A 146 17.55 11.04 -15.14
C ASN A 146 19.09 11.20 -15.13
N GLY A 147 19.78 10.05 -15.16
CA GLY A 147 21.24 9.96 -15.22
C GLY A 147 21.93 9.71 -13.88
N GLY A 148 21.20 9.33 -12.84
CA GLY A 148 21.76 9.06 -11.51
C GLY A 148 21.20 7.83 -10.82
N ASP A 149 21.88 7.45 -9.75
CA ASP A 149 21.59 6.29 -8.91
C ASP A 149 22.10 6.50 -7.47
N VAL A 150 21.62 5.68 -6.54
CA VAL A 150 22.18 5.57 -5.18
C VAL A 150 22.66 4.14 -4.99
N ARG A 151 23.96 3.92 -4.74
CA ARG A 151 24.55 2.60 -4.50
C ARG A 151 25.80 2.73 -3.65
N ASP A 152 26.10 1.69 -2.86
CA ASP A 152 27.35 1.57 -2.09
C ASP A 152 27.64 2.80 -1.19
N GLY A 153 26.58 3.38 -0.59
CA GLY A 153 26.68 4.58 0.26
C GLY A 153 26.93 5.88 -0.50
N MET A 154 26.67 5.91 -1.82
CA MET A 154 26.94 7.06 -2.69
C MET A 154 25.70 7.44 -3.49
N VAL A 155 25.48 8.74 -3.64
CA VAL A 155 24.53 9.32 -4.61
C VAL A 155 25.34 9.78 -5.81
N ARG A 156 25.02 9.24 -6.99
CA ARG A 156 25.77 9.44 -8.22
C ARG A 156 24.88 10.06 -9.28
N TRP A 157 25.44 10.98 -10.05
CA TRP A 157 24.82 11.49 -11.26
C TRP A 157 25.87 11.66 -12.34
N ALA A 158 25.58 11.19 -13.55
CA ALA A 158 26.45 11.32 -14.69
C ALA A 158 25.67 11.61 -15.98
N ARG A 159 26.20 12.50 -16.82
CA ARG A 159 25.64 12.82 -18.13
C ARG A 159 26.74 12.92 -19.17
N ALA A 160 26.52 12.25 -20.32
CA ALA A 160 27.39 12.33 -21.49
C ALA A 160 27.06 13.57 -22.34
N ALA A 161 27.04 14.75 -21.71
CA ALA A 161 26.77 16.02 -22.37
C ALA A 161 27.44 17.16 -21.60
N LYS A 162 27.70 18.27 -22.31
CA LYS A 162 28.14 19.51 -21.67
C LYS A 162 27.02 20.01 -20.76
N VAL A 163 27.34 20.24 -19.49
CA VAL A 163 26.42 20.76 -18.48
C VAL A 163 26.82 22.20 -18.18
N PRO A 164 25.90 23.19 -18.27
CA PRO A 164 26.17 24.55 -17.85
C PRO A 164 26.63 24.60 -16.38
N LEU A 165 27.59 25.47 -16.05
CA LEU A 165 28.05 25.62 -14.68
C LEU A 165 26.89 25.86 -13.68
N PRO A 166 25.89 26.74 -13.93
CA PRO A 166 24.76 26.92 -13.02
C PRO A 166 24.02 25.62 -12.67
N ASP A 167 23.88 24.71 -13.64
CA ASP A 167 23.22 23.42 -13.43
C ASP A 167 24.07 22.47 -12.59
N ILE A 168 25.40 22.59 -12.66
CA ILE A 168 26.32 21.81 -11.82
C ILE A 168 26.14 22.19 -10.35
N ASP A 169 26.07 23.48 -10.01
CA ASP A 169 25.87 23.92 -8.63
C ASP A 169 24.54 23.40 -8.06
N ASN A 170 23.46 23.60 -8.82
CA ASN A 170 22.14 23.10 -8.46
C ASN A 170 22.16 21.58 -8.28
N ARG A 171 22.89 20.86 -9.13
CA ARG A 171 23.02 19.40 -9.04
C ARG A 171 23.81 18.98 -7.81
N VAL A 172 24.95 19.61 -7.52
CA VAL A 172 25.76 19.34 -6.32
C VAL A 172 24.93 19.59 -5.06
N ALA A 173 24.22 20.72 -4.98
CA ALA A 173 23.38 21.04 -3.82
C ALA A 173 22.28 19.99 -3.59
N ARG A 174 21.58 19.57 -4.66
CA ARG A 174 20.54 18.54 -4.59
C ARG A 174 21.09 17.16 -4.20
N LEU A 175 22.23 16.75 -4.78
CA LEU A 175 22.88 15.48 -4.43
C LEU A 175 23.37 15.47 -2.98
N MET A 176 23.91 16.59 -2.49
CA MET A 176 24.28 16.73 -1.07
C MET A 176 23.07 16.67 -0.15
N TRP A 177 21.97 17.36 -0.49
CA TRP A 177 20.73 17.28 0.26
C TRP A 177 20.21 15.84 0.32
N LEU A 178 20.16 15.16 -0.83
CA LEU A 178 19.67 13.78 -0.90
C LEU A 178 20.59 12.81 -0.14
N ALA A 179 21.91 12.99 -0.24
CA ALA A 179 22.87 12.20 0.52
C ALA A 179 22.68 12.34 2.04
N ARG A 180 22.34 13.53 2.53
CA ARG A 180 21.98 13.76 3.94
C ARG A 180 20.65 13.13 4.32
N ALA A 181 19.63 13.28 3.48
CA ALA A 181 18.32 12.69 3.73
C ALA A 181 18.40 11.15 3.83
N LEU A 182 19.22 10.53 2.98
CA LEU A 182 19.40 9.08 2.95
C LEU A 182 20.50 8.56 3.91
N GLY A 183 21.46 9.39 4.31
CA GLY A 183 22.60 8.96 5.12
C GLY A 183 22.62 9.47 6.57
N GLY A 184 21.80 10.47 6.92
CA GLY A 184 21.80 11.07 8.25
C GLY A 184 21.38 10.08 9.35
N PRO A 185 21.77 10.32 10.61
CA PRO A 185 21.28 9.51 11.74
C PRO A 185 19.75 9.61 11.80
N VAL A 186 19.10 8.44 11.89
CA VAL A 186 17.65 8.35 11.89
C VAL A 186 17.19 7.37 12.95
N ASP A 187 16.28 7.80 13.80
CA ASP A 187 15.47 6.89 14.58
C ASP A 187 14.36 6.37 13.66
N ILE A 188 14.49 5.10 13.25
CA ILE A 188 13.61 4.46 12.26
C ILE A 188 12.16 4.49 12.75
N ASP A 189 11.91 4.17 14.01
CA ASP A 189 10.55 4.03 14.55
C ASP A 189 9.88 5.40 14.68
N VAL A 190 10.62 6.42 15.13
CA VAL A 190 10.14 7.81 15.15
C VAL A 190 9.80 8.29 13.75
N ARG A 191 10.63 7.99 12.74
CA ARG A 191 10.36 8.41 11.36
C ARG A 191 9.20 7.67 10.72
N LEU A 192 9.09 6.35 10.89
CA LEU A 192 7.95 5.60 10.38
C LEU A 192 6.64 6.14 10.94
N LEU A 193 6.56 6.42 12.24
CA LEU A 193 5.37 7.00 12.85
C LEU A 193 5.11 8.44 12.37
N GLN A 194 6.14 9.24 12.11
CA GLN A 194 5.97 10.57 11.49
C GLN A 194 5.41 10.46 10.07
N THR A 195 5.97 9.59 9.23
CA THR A 195 5.51 9.31 7.87
C THR A 195 4.07 8.82 7.88
N ALA A 196 3.74 7.86 8.75
CA ALA A 196 2.38 7.34 8.94
C ALA A 196 1.34 8.43 9.25
N ARG A 197 1.74 9.53 9.91
CA ARG A 197 0.83 10.61 10.33
C ARG A 197 0.70 11.73 9.31
N ALA A 198 1.72 11.97 8.50
CA ALA A 198 1.89 13.23 7.79
C ALA A 198 2.20 13.10 6.30
N ASP A 199 2.53 11.90 5.79
CA ASP A 199 2.74 11.74 4.36
C ASP A 199 1.42 12.04 3.59
N PRO A 200 1.46 12.84 2.52
CA PRO A 200 0.25 13.18 1.77
C PRO A 200 -0.41 11.95 1.13
N LEU A 201 0.36 10.90 0.83
CA LEU A 201 -0.16 9.73 0.13
C LEU A 201 -0.68 8.66 1.11
N PRO A 202 -1.95 8.25 1.02
CA PRO A 202 -2.54 7.23 1.89
C PRO A 202 -1.78 5.89 1.87
N GLY A 203 -1.33 5.46 0.69
CA GLY A 203 -0.61 4.19 0.54
C GLY A 203 0.72 4.18 1.30
N VAL A 204 1.42 5.32 1.34
CA VAL A 204 2.66 5.50 2.10
C VAL A 204 2.37 5.56 3.60
N ARG A 205 1.33 6.30 4.02
CA ARG A 205 0.91 6.33 5.43
C ARG A 205 0.61 4.92 5.95
N ARG A 206 -0.16 4.14 5.17
CA ARG A 206 -0.51 2.74 5.47
C ARG A 206 0.73 1.84 5.60
N ARG A 207 1.63 1.88 4.61
CA ARG A 207 2.89 1.10 4.61
C ARG A 207 3.76 1.43 5.82
N ALA A 208 3.97 2.73 6.08
CA ALA A 208 4.77 3.17 7.21
C ALA A 208 4.16 2.75 8.56
N LEU A 209 2.83 2.85 8.73
CA LEU A 209 2.15 2.42 9.95
C LEU A 209 2.25 0.90 10.14
N ALA A 210 2.02 0.12 9.09
CA ALA A 210 2.12 -1.33 9.15
C ALA A 210 3.54 -1.77 9.55
N MET A 211 4.57 -1.16 8.95
CA MET A 211 5.97 -1.44 9.29
C MET A 211 6.32 -1.03 10.73
N TYR A 212 5.86 0.13 11.19
CA TYR A 212 6.03 0.57 12.58
C TYR A 212 5.43 -0.43 13.58
N LEU A 213 4.21 -0.89 13.32
CA LEU A 213 3.52 -1.86 14.18
C LEU A 213 4.17 -3.25 14.15
N ALA A 214 4.63 -3.72 12.97
CA ALA A 214 5.32 -4.99 12.83
C ALA A 214 6.63 -5.05 13.64
N ARG A 215 7.23 -3.89 13.91
CA ARG A 215 8.43 -3.73 14.74
C ARG A 215 8.13 -3.60 16.24
N GLY A 216 6.86 -3.72 16.64
CA GLY A 216 6.43 -3.58 18.04
C GLY A 216 6.26 -2.13 18.51
N GLY A 217 6.15 -1.18 17.58
CA GLY A 217 5.94 0.22 17.91
C GLY A 217 4.60 0.48 18.60
N GLU A 218 4.60 1.26 19.68
CA GLU A 218 3.39 1.64 20.42
C GLU A 218 2.85 3.01 20.02
N ILE A 219 1.58 3.05 19.59
CA ILE A 219 0.95 4.32 19.20
C ILE A 219 0.53 5.12 20.44
N GLY A 220 1.31 6.16 20.75
CA GLY A 220 1.01 7.14 21.80
C GLY A 220 -0.29 7.93 21.54
N GLY A 221 -0.93 8.45 22.60
CA GLY A 221 -2.31 8.96 22.56
C GLY A 221 -2.60 10.06 21.52
N VAL A 222 -1.70 11.02 21.32
CA VAL A 222 -1.86 12.09 20.30
C VAL A 222 -1.78 11.53 18.88
N ALA A 223 -0.81 10.65 18.62
CA ALA A 223 -0.67 9.98 17.32
C ALA A 223 -1.88 9.08 17.04
N ARG A 224 -2.34 8.35 18.06
CA ARG A 224 -3.50 7.46 18.00
C ARG A 224 -4.75 8.18 17.56
N ARG A 225 -5.12 9.28 18.23
CA ARG A 225 -6.30 10.07 17.85
C ARG A 225 -6.25 10.55 16.40
N ARG A 226 -5.07 10.98 15.93
CA ARG A 226 -4.91 11.42 14.53
C ARG A 226 -5.05 10.27 13.54
N LEU A 227 -4.45 9.11 13.81
CA LEU A 227 -4.50 7.95 12.91
C LEU A 227 -5.90 7.30 12.87
N LEU A 228 -6.62 7.30 13.99
CA LEU A 228 -8.02 6.85 14.05
C LEU A 228 -8.97 7.79 13.29
N ALA A 229 -8.58 9.05 13.11
CA ALA A 229 -9.31 10.06 12.35
C ALA A 229 -8.75 10.27 10.93
N ASP A 230 -7.89 9.37 10.42
CA ASP A 230 -7.34 9.48 9.07
C ASP A 230 -8.45 9.28 8.02
N ASP A 231 -8.38 10.02 6.91
CA ASP A 231 -9.35 9.89 5.83
C ASP A 231 -9.29 8.50 5.16
N ASP A 232 -8.12 7.86 5.20
CA ASP A 232 -7.92 6.52 4.64
C ASP A 232 -8.40 5.42 5.60
N ALA A 233 -9.30 4.57 5.10
CA ALA A 233 -9.89 3.50 5.89
C ALA A 233 -8.89 2.41 6.31
N TRP A 234 -7.85 2.14 5.51
CA TRP A 234 -6.82 1.18 5.89
C TRP A 234 -5.92 1.71 7.01
N VAL A 235 -5.58 3.00 7.00
CA VAL A 235 -4.85 3.63 8.10
C VAL A 235 -5.66 3.57 9.39
N ARG A 236 -6.95 3.93 9.33
CA ARG A 236 -7.86 3.81 10.50
C ARG A 236 -7.95 2.37 11.02
N LEU A 237 -8.07 1.38 10.13
CA LEU A 237 -8.13 -0.03 10.49
C LEU A 237 -6.86 -0.49 11.23
N LEU A 238 -5.68 -0.16 10.70
CA LEU A 238 -4.40 -0.52 11.34
C LEU A 238 -4.26 0.12 12.73
N ALA A 239 -4.61 1.40 12.84
CA ALA A 239 -4.58 2.11 14.12
C ALA A 239 -5.56 1.52 15.13
N ALA A 240 -6.78 1.20 14.69
CA ALA A 240 -7.82 0.62 15.55
C ALA A 240 -7.42 -0.78 16.05
N LYS A 241 -6.84 -1.62 15.18
CA LYS A 241 -6.31 -2.95 15.56
C LYS A 241 -5.21 -2.84 16.62
N ALA A 242 -4.28 -1.91 16.43
CA ALA A 242 -3.17 -1.72 17.38
C ALA A 242 -3.62 -1.15 18.74
N ALA A 243 -4.68 -0.35 18.75
CA ALA A 243 -5.23 0.26 19.95
C ALA A 243 -6.36 -0.56 20.61
N ASP A 244 -6.75 -1.68 20.01
CA ASP A 244 -7.96 -2.45 20.34
C ASP A 244 -9.23 -1.58 20.42
N ASP A 245 -9.33 -0.58 19.52
CA ASP A 245 -10.44 0.36 19.47
C ASP A 245 -11.65 -0.26 18.76
N GLN A 246 -12.53 -0.89 19.55
CA GLN A 246 -13.76 -1.49 19.06
C GLN A 246 -14.70 -0.49 18.38
N THR A 247 -14.72 0.78 18.83
CA THR A 247 -15.63 1.78 18.27
C THR A 247 -15.29 2.06 16.81
N THR A 248 -14.00 2.28 16.54
CA THR A 248 -13.51 2.50 15.17
C THR A 248 -13.64 1.24 14.31
N LEU A 249 -13.38 0.05 14.87
CA LEU A 249 -13.57 -1.22 14.14
C LEU A 249 -15.04 -1.43 13.74
N ILE A 250 -16.00 -1.17 14.63
CA ILE A 250 -17.43 -1.29 14.34
C ILE A 250 -17.82 -0.28 13.24
N ALA A 251 -17.38 0.97 13.37
CA ALA A 251 -17.67 2.01 12.38
C ALA A 251 -17.16 1.62 10.98
N LEU A 252 -15.94 1.10 10.88
CA LEU A 252 -15.38 0.60 9.62
C LEU A 252 -16.15 -0.62 9.09
N ALA A 253 -16.55 -1.54 9.95
CA ALA A 253 -17.24 -2.77 9.56
C ALA A 253 -18.62 -2.54 8.94
N VAL A 254 -19.37 -1.54 9.42
CA VAL A 254 -20.78 -1.32 9.00
C VAL A 254 -20.96 -0.18 8.00
N ASP A 255 -19.97 0.68 7.80
CA ASP A 255 -20.08 1.80 6.86
C ASP A 255 -19.94 1.30 5.41
N ALA A 256 -21.03 1.38 4.65
CA ALA A 256 -21.08 0.98 3.24
C ALA A 256 -20.07 1.73 2.35
N LYS A 257 -19.61 2.92 2.75
CA LYS A 257 -18.58 3.69 2.02
C LYS A 257 -17.16 3.16 2.25
N THR A 258 -16.94 2.39 3.31
CA THR A 258 -15.63 1.77 3.59
C THR A 258 -15.37 0.64 2.59
N PRO A 259 -14.18 0.50 1.98
CA PRO A 259 -13.90 -0.59 1.03
C PRO A 259 -14.20 -1.99 1.60
N ALA A 260 -14.74 -2.88 0.77
CA ALA A 260 -15.20 -4.21 1.20
C ALA A 260 -14.12 -5.02 1.93
N GLU A 261 -12.87 -4.93 1.47
CA GLU A 261 -11.73 -5.61 2.06
C GLU A 261 -11.41 -5.07 3.46
N VAL A 262 -11.56 -3.77 3.69
CA VAL A 262 -11.38 -3.16 5.01
C VAL A 262 -12.48 -3.60 5.96
N ARG A 263 -13.74 -3.60 5.50
CA ARG A 263 -14.89 -4.08 6.28
C ARG A 263 -14.71 -5.53 6.70
N ALA A 264 -14.29 -6.39 5.77
CA ALA A 264 -14.01 -7.79 6.01
C ALA A 264 -12.98 -7.97 7.14
N VAL A 265 -11.81 -7.31 7.05
CA VAL A 265 -10.76 -7.42 8.09
C VAL A 265 -11.22 -6.84 9.43
N ALA A 266 -12.03 -5.77 9.43
CA ALA A 266 -12.60 -5.22 10.65
C ALA A 266 -13.55 -6.22 11.33
N LEU A 267 -14.44 -6.85 10.56
CA LEU A 267 -15.37 -7.88 11.05
C LEU A 267 -14.64 -9.09 11.60
N GLU A 268 -13.59 -9.56 10.93
CA GLU A 268 -12.78 -10.68 11.44
C GLU A 268 -12.18 -10.37 12.80
N ARG A 269 -11.72 -9.13 13.02
CA ARG A 269 -11.19 -8.71 14.31
C ARG A 269 -12.29 -8.64 15.38
N LEU A 270 -13.53 -8.31 14.99
CA LEU A 270 -14.65 -8.20 15.90
C LEU A 270 -15.23 -9.56 16.32
N LEU A 271 -14.86 -10.68 15.70
CA LEU A 271 -15.36 -12.02 16.05
C LEU A 271 -15.08 -12.44 17.51
N SER A 272 -14.13 -11.80 18.19
CA SER A 272 -13.86 -12.02 19.62
C SER A 272 -14.70 -11.13 20.56
N ALA A 273 -15.58 -10.29 20.02
CA ALA A 273 -16.48 -9.46 20.82
C ALA A 273 -17.56 -10.31 21.52
N PRO A 274 -18.19 -9.78 22.59
CA PRO A 274 -19.31 -10.47 23.23
C PRO A 274 -20.46 -10.76 22.24
N PRO A 275 -21.15 -11.91 22.36
CA PRO A 275 -22.22 -12.31 21.44
C PRO A 275 -23.31 -11.25 21.20
N ASP A 276 -23.68 -10.49 22.23
CA ASP A 276 -24.67 -9.41 22.13
C ASP A 276 -24.24 -8.30 21.17
N ALA A 277 -22.95 -7.96 21.18
CA ALA A 277 -22.42 -6.95 20.28
C ALA A 277 -22.33 -7.50 18.85
N LEU A 278 -21.91 -8.77 18.71
CA LEU A 278 -21.76 -9.43 17.41
C LEU A 278 -23.04 -9.40 16.60
N LEU A 279 -24.19 -9.71 17.21
CA LEU A 279 -25.46 -9.81 16.48
C LEU A 279 -25.81 -8.50 15.77
N SER A 280 -25.77 -7.37 16.49
CA SER A 280 -26.07 -6.05 15.92
C SER A 280 -25.03 -5.59 14.88
N ILE A 281 -23.77 -5.98 15.03
CA ILE A 281 -22.70 -5.64 14.09
C ILE A 281 -22.87 -6.41 12.77
N PHE A 282 -22.96 -7.74 12.88
CA PHE A 282 -23.04 -8.63 11.73
C PHE A 282 -24.37 -8.51 11.00
N ASP A 283 -25.45 -8.11 11.70
CA ASP A 283 -26.72 -7.83 11.08
C ASP A 283 -26.68 -6.62 10.13
N ARG A 284 -26.06 -5.54 10.58
CA ARG A 284 -25.82 -4.36 9.74
C ARG A 284 -24.85 -4.68 8.59
N ALA A 285 -23.83 -5.49 8.86
CA ALA A 285 -22.84 -5.88 7.84
C ALA A 285 -23.44 -6.78 6.75
N ALA A 286 -24.43 -7.63 7.07
CA ALA A 286 -25.10 -8.50 6.10
C ALA A 286 -25.81 -7.74 4.97
N ALA A 287 -26.18 -6.48 5.21
CA ALA A 287 -26.77 -5.58 4.22
C ALA A 287 -25.73 -4.90 3.31
N THR A 288 -24.44 -5.23 3.45
CA THR A 288 -23.33 -4.63 2.67
C THR A 288 -22.62 -5.68 1.81
N ASP A 289 -21.73 -5.22 0.92
CA ASP A 289 -20.96 -6.09 0.03
C ASP A 289 -19.75 -6.74 0.74
N VAL A 290 -19.97 -7.38 1.89
CA VAL A 290 -18.93 -8.13 2.61
C VAL A 290 -19.01 -9.60 2.20
N PRO A 291 -17.87 -10.31 2.07
CA PRO A 291 -17.89 -11.74 1.80
C PRO A 291 -18.80 -12.52 2.77
N ARG A 292 -19.81 -13.19 2.22
CA ARG A 292 -20.82 -13.96 2.98
C ARG A 292 -20.22 -14.92 4.01
N PRO A 293 -19.12 -15.66 3.75
CA PRO A 293 -18.55 -16.57 4.75
C PRO A 293 -18.13 -15.88 6.05
N ILE A 294 -17.66 -14.62 5.97
CA ILE A 294 -17.29 -13.83 7.15
C ILE A 294 -18.54 -13.45 7.93
N VAL A 295 -19.57 -12.99 7.22
CA VAL A 295 -20.87 -12.61 7.82
C VAL A 295 -21.50 -13.81 8.52
N LEU A 296 -21.60 -14.94 7.82
CA LEU A 296 -22.16 -16.19 8.33
C LEU A 296 -21.46 -16.65 9.62
N ARG A 297 -20.13 -16.68 9.62
CA ARG A 297 -19.34 -17.07 10.79
C ARG A 297 -19.62 -16.17 12.01
N GLY A 298 -19.73 -14.86 11.79
CA GLY A 298 -20.05 -13.91 12.87
C GLY A 298 -21.47 -14.05 13.40
N LEU A 299 -22.45 -14.27 12.52
CA LEU A 299 -23.83 -14.54 12.92
C LEU A 299 -23.95 -15.83 13.73
N LEU A 300 -23.27 -16.90 13.29
CA LEU A 300 -23.26 -18.17 14.03
C LEU A 300 -22.59 -18.05 15.40
N ALA A 301 -21.49 -17.30 15.48
CA ALA A 301 -20.83 -16.98 16.76
C ALA A 301 -21.76 -16.18 17.69
N ALA A 302 -22.49 -15.21 17.16
CA ALA A 302 -23.44 -14.39 17.93
C ALA A 302 -24.63 -15.19 18.47
N LEU A 303 -25.15 -16.13 17.69
CA LEU A 303 -26.29 -16.98 18.07
C LEU A 303 -25.91 -18.13 19.02
N GLY A 304 -24.61 -18.42 19.16
CA GLY A 304 -24.12 -19.54 19.97
C GLY A 304 -24.66 -20.91 19.51
N GLY A 305 -25.06 -21.03 18.24
CA GLY A 305 -25.70 -22.23 17.70
C GLY A 305 -27.15 -22.47 18.15
N THR A 306 -27.82 -21.49 18.78
CA THR A 306 -29.20 -21.63 19.25
C THR A 306 -30.15 -20.70 18.51
N ALA A 307 -31.38 -21.16 18.26
CA ALA A 307 -32.42 -20.39 17.58
C ALA A 307 -33.03 -19.28 18.45
N THR A 308 -32.75 -19.25 19.76
CA THR A 308 -33.42 -18.38 20.75
C THR A 308 -33.31 -16.90 20.42
N ARG A 309 -32.24 -16.49 19.72
CA ARG A 309 -31.96 -15.10 19.34
C ARG A 309 -32.22 -14.78 17.87
N ALA A 310 -32.73 -15.74 17.10
CA ALA A 310 -33.07 -15.56 15.69
C ALA A 310 -34.05 -14.39 15.46
N GLY A 311 -34.95 -14.14 16.43
CA GLY A 311 -35.94 -13.06 16.39
C GLY A 311 -35.34 -11.65 16.42
N GLU A 312 -34.05 -11.49 16.69
CA GLU A 312 -33.37 -10.18 16.70
C GLU A 312 -32.75 -9.82 15.33
N LEU A 313 -32.68 -10.78 14.39
CA LEU A 313 -32.01 -10.59 13.10
C LEU A 313 -32.83 -9.73 12.13
N GLY A 314 -32.16 -8.95 11.31
CA GLY A 314 -32.74 -8.32 10.12
C GLY A 314 -32.91 -9.30 8.96
N GLU A 315 -33.57 -8.83 7.90
CA GLU A 315 -33.84 -9.60 6.70
C GLU A 315 -32.57 -10.17 6.04
N ALA A 316 -31.54 -9.33 5.83
CA ALA A 316 -30.32 -9.74 5.13
C ALA A 316 -29.58 -10.88 5.85
N SER A 317 -29.50 -10.85 7.18
CA SER A 317 -28.90 -11.91 7.99
C SER A 317 -29.71 -13.18 7.97
N ALA A 318 -31.04 -13.07 8.08
CA ALA A 318 -31.92 -14.22 8.03
C ALA A 318 -31.83 -14.92 6.66
N LEU A 319 -31.76 -14.16 5.56
CA LEU A 319 -31.52 -14.70 4.22
C LEU A 319 -30.15 -15.39 4.12
N CYS A 320 -29.09 -14.77 4.65
CA CYS A 320 -27.75 -15.35 4.66
C CYS A 320 -27.70 -16.69 5.41
N LEU A 321 -28.28 -16.75 6.62
CA LEU A 321 -28.36 -17.97 7.42
C LEU A 321 -29.30 -19.02 6.82
N LEU A 322 -30.36 -18.62 6.13
CA LEU A 322 -31.25 -19.56 5.46
C LEU A 322 -30.55 -20.28 4.31
N ALA A 323 -29.76 -19.53 3.53
CA ALA A 323 -29.06 -20.05 2.35
C ALA A 323 -27.86 -20.94 2.73
N GLU A 324 -27.02 -20.49 3.66
CA GLU A 324 -25.71 -21.09 3.92
C GLU A 324 -25.52 -21.58 5.37
N GLY A 325 -26.50 -21.33 6.25
CA GLY A 325 -26.44 -21.72 7.64
C GLY A 325 -26.76 -23.18 7.93
N PRO A 326 -26.50 -23.62 9.17
CA PRO A 326 -26.77 -24.98 9.62
C PRO A 326 -28.27 -25.30 9.58
N PRO A 327 -28.67 -26.55 9.25
CA PRO A 327 -30.06 -26.93 9.07
C PRO A 327 -30.97 -26.61 10.26
N GLU A 328 -30.43 -26.64 11.48
CA GLU A 328 -31.14 -26.42 12.73
C GLU A 328 -31.66 -24.99 12.88
N LEU A 329 -31.07 -24.01 12.18
CA LEU A 329 -31.51 -22.62 12.19
C LEU A 329 -32.56 -22.30 11.13
N ARG A 330 -32.75 -23.16 10.12
CA ARG A 330 -33.61 -22.86 8.96
C ARG A 330 -35.04 -22.53 9.34
N GLU A 331 -35.62 -23.30 10.26
CA GLU A 331 -36.98 -23.09 10.74
C GLU A 331 -37.13 -21.69 11.35
N ALA A 332 -36.20 -21.32 12.25
CA ALA A 332 -36.19 -20.02 12.88
C ALA A 332 -35.97 -18.88 11.87
N MET A 333 -35.14 -19.11 10.84
CA MET A 333 -34.93 -18.12 9.78
C MET A 333 -36.17 -17.92 8.91
N ILE A 334 -36.90 -18.99 8.57
CA ILE A 334 -38.17 -18.90 7.82
C ILE A 334 -39.20 -18.09 8.62
N GLU A 335 -39.38 -18.41 9.90
CA GLU A 335 -40.30 -17.65 10.76
C GLU A 335 -39.87 -16.19 10.89
N ARG A 336 -38.56 -15.94 11.01
CA ARG A 336 -38.06 -14.58 11.06
C ARG A 336 -38.34 -13.82 9.76
N LEU A 337 -38.11 -14.42 8.60
CA LEU A 337 -38.43 -13.81 7.31
C LEU A 337 -39.94 -13.60 7.13
N ALA A 338 -40.80 -14.44 7.71
CA ALA A 338 -42.23 -14.18 7.74
C ALA A 338 -42.58 -12.88 8.49
N GLU A 339 -41.77 -12.50 9.49
CA GLU A 339 -41.95 -11.29 10.31
C GLU A 339 -41.25 -10.04 9.76
N VAL A 340 -40.09 -10.15 9.13
CA VAL A 340 -39.31 -8.97 8.67
C VAL A 340 -39.02 -8.94 7.18
N GLY A 341 -39.25 -10.05 6.48
CA GLY A 341 -38.94 -10.18 5.06
C GLY A 341 -39.76 -9.22 4.20
N THR A 342 -39.15 -8.84 3.09
CA THR A 342 -39.73 -8.02 2.02
C THR A 342 -39.91 -8.85 0.74
N GLU A 343 -40.23 -8.19 -0.38
CA GLU A 343 -40.38 -8.84 -1.68
C GLU A 343 -39.07 -9.54 -2.09
N ALA A 344 -37.92 -8.97 -1.71
CA ALA A 344 -36.61 -9.55 -1.96
C ALA A 344 -36.44 -10.95 -1.33
N SER A 345 -37.09 -11.20 -0.19
CA SER A 345 -37.05 -12.51 0.49
C SER A 345 -37.92 -13.57 -0.19
N VAL A 346 -38.94 -13.16 -0.95
CA VAL A 346 -39.93 -14.09 -1.53
C VAL A 346 -39.27 -15.05 -2.52
N ALA A 347 -38.36 -14.56 -3.36
CA ALA A 347 -37.65 -15.40 -4.33
C ALA A 347 -36.89 -16.55 -3.64
N THR A 348 -36.11 -16.23 -2.61
CA THR A 348 -35.35 -17.24 -1.85
C THR A 348 -36.27 -18.21 -1.09
N LEU A 349 -37.38 -17.73 -0.54
CA LEU A 349 -38.36 -18.60 0.12
C LEU A 349 -39.10 -19.51 -0.88
N ALA A 350 -39.39 -19.03 -2.08
CA ALA A 350 -40.03 -19.80 -3.14
C ALA A 350 -39.11 -20.92 -3.63
N GLU A 351 -37.83 -20.61 -3.89
CA GLU A 351 -36.81 -21.62 -4.23
C GLU A 351 -36.74 -22.72 -3.15
N LEU A 352 -36.81 -22.35 -1.88
CA LEU A 352 -36.83 -23.31 -0.77
C LEU A 352 -38.11 -24.15 -0.73
N ALA A 353 -39.27 -23.56 -1.01
CA ALA A 353 -40.54 -24.25 -1.08
C ALA A 353 -40.60 -25.28 -2.23
N ASP A 354 -39.94 -24.96 -3.34
CA ASP A 354 -39.94 -25.77 -4.55
C ASP A 354 -38.82 -26.83 -4.55
N ALA A 355 -37.74 -26.62 -3.80
CA ALA A 355 -36.60 -27.52 -3.71
C ALA A 355 -37.02 -29.00 -3.50
N PHE A 356 -36.67 -29.86 -4.45
CA PHE A 356 -37.19 -31.24 -4.56
C PHE A 356 -36.86 -32.14 -3.33
N PHE A 357 -35.78 -31.83 -2.61
CA PHE A 357 -35.28 -32.63 -1.47
C PHE A 357 -35.52 -31.99 -0.09
N GLY A 358 -36.38 -30.96 0.00
CA GLY A 358 -36.72 -30.34 1.29
C GLY A 358 -37.67 -31.18 2.15
N ARG A 359 -37.50 -31.15 3.48
CA ARG A 359 -38.52 -31.68 4.42
C ARG A 359 -39.85 -30.98 4.16
N ARG A 360 -40.95 -31.74 4.07
CA ARG A 360 -42.31 -31.23 3.80
C ARG A 360 -42.67 -30.03 4.70
N GLU A 361 -42.29 -30.11 5.97
CA GLU A 361 -42.53 -29.05 6.95
C GLU A 361 -41.86 -27.72 6.58
N HIS A 362 -40.61 -27.74 6.07
CA HIS A 362 -39.94 -26.51 5.66
C HIS A 362 -40.63 -25.87 4.45
N LYS A 363 -41.19 -26.68 3.53
CA LYS A 363 -41.93 -26.18 2.37
C LYS A 363 -43.22 -25.50 2.78
N GLU A 364 -43.99 -26.15 3.66
CA GLU A 364 -45.24 -25.58 4.20
C GLU A 364 -44.98 -24.28 4.96
N ARG A 365 -43.94 -24.24 5.79
CA ARG A 365 -43.53 -23.00 6.49
C ARG A 365 -43.05 -21.91 5.55
N ALA A 366 -42.25 -22.23 4.53
CA ALA A 366 -41.81 -21.25 3.54
C ALA A 366 -43.00 -20.64 2.78
N ARG A 367 -43.98 -21.47 2.36
CA ARG A 367 -45.23 -20.98 1.74
C ARG A 367 -46.03 -20.08 2.68
N ASN A 368 -46.18 -20.47 3.94
CA ASN A 368 -46.84 -19.65 4.95
C ASN A 368 -46.11 -18.32 5.18
N ALA A 369 -44.77 -18.33 5.18
CA ALA A 369 -43.95 -17.13 5.29
C ALA A 369 -44.15 -16.18 4.10
N ILE A 370 -44.13 -16.71 2.86
CA ILE A 370 -44.44 -15.94 1.64
C ILE A 370 -45.83 -15.31 1.73
N HIS A 371 -46.84 -16.07 2.17
CA HIS A 371 -48.19 -15.55 2.32
C HIS A 371 -48.26 -14.43 3.36
N ARG A 372 -47.57 -14.56 4.50
CA ARG A 372 -47.47 -13.51 5.53
C ARG A 372 -46.75 -12.25 5.01
N ILE A 373 -45.71 -12.39 4.20
CA ILE A 373 -45.04 -11.25 3.56
C ILE A 373 -46.01 -10.55 2.60
N ALA A 374 -46.68 -11.32 1.73
CA ALA A 374 -47.64 -10.80 0.76
C ALA A 374 -48.84 -10.11 1.44
N GLN A 375 -49.40 -10.65 2.52
CA GLN A 375 -50.49 -10.03 3.27
C GLN A 375 -50.07 -8.68 3.88
N ARG A 376 -48.85 -8.59 4.43
CA ARG A 376 -48.33 -7.36 5.04
C ARG A 376 -48.06 -6.27 4.01
N GLN A 377 -47.61 -6.64 2.81
CA GLN A 377 -47.32 -5.70 1.72
C GLN A 377 -48.55 -5.36 0.86
N GLY A 378 -49.45 -6.34 0.68
CA GLY A 378 -50.65 -6.27 -0.15
C GLY A 378 -51.77 -5.40 0.42
N GLY A 379 -51.67 -4.98 1.69
CA GLY A 379 -52.52 -3.94 2.28
C GLY A 379 -52.41 -2.57 1.59
N LEU A 380 -51.49 -2.38 0.64
CA LEU A 380 -51.29 -1.13 -0.11
C LEU A 380 -51.75 -1.17 -1.58
N ARG A 381 -52.02 -2.33 -2.19
CA ARG A 381 -52.62 -2.44 -3.54
C ARG A 381 -53.43 -3.73 -3.69
N GLN A 382 -54.74 -3.65 -3.47
CA GLN A 382 -55.69 -4.65 -3.97
C GLN A 382 -55.60 -4.69 -5.51
N GLY A 383 -54.82 -5.63 -6.06
CA GLY A 383 -54.75 -5.83 -7.51
C GLY A 383 -53.70 -6.81 -8.03
N GLY A 384 -52.55 -6.99 -7.36
CA GLY A 384 -51.37 -7.58 -8.04
C GLY A 384 -51.05 -9.07 -7.86
N LEU A 385 -51.59 -9.76 -6.85
CA LEU A 385 -51.17 -11.14 -6.55
C LEU A 385 -52.37 -12.03 -6.22
N SER A 386 -52.96 -12.64 -7.25
CA SER A 386 -53.95 -13.70 -7.08
C SER A 386 -53.25 -15.05 -7.09
N ILE A 387 -53.12 -15.68 -5.93
CA ILE A 387 -52.71 -17.08 -5.82
C ILE A 387 -53.93 -17.92 -6.24
N VAL A 388 -53.86 -18.54 -7.42
CA VAL A 388 -54.91 -19.44 -7.91
C VAL A 388 -54.66 -20.84 -7.34
N ASP A 389 -55.46 -21.23 -6.35
CA ASP A 389 -55.44 -22.59 -5.80
C ASP A 389 -56.10 -23.57 -6.77
N ALA A 390 -55.28 -24.39 -7.43
CA ALA A 390 -55.64 -25.77 -7.83
C ALA A 390 -54.39 -26.64 -8.08
N ASP A 391 -53.30 -26.11 -8.64
CA ASP A 391 -52.11 -26.90 -8.99
C ASP A 391 -50.74 -26.20 -8.71
N GLY A 392 -50.73 -25.12 -7.91
CA GLY A 392 -49.49 -24.57 -7.33
C GLY A 392 -48.52 -23.87 -8.30
N GLY A 393 -49.03 -23.25 -9.38
CA GLY A 393 -48.23 -22.35 -10.22
C GLY A 393 -48.29 -20.89 -9.74
N LEU A 394 -47.15 -20.27 -9.47
CA LEU A 394 -47.04 -18.81 -9.31
C LEU A 394 -47.16 -18.15 -10.70
N ALA A 395 -48.29 -17.50 -10.97
CA ALA A 395 -48.46 -16.66 -12.17
C ALA A 395 -48.27 -15.20 -11.78
N LEU A 396 -47.24 -14.54 -12.33
CA LEU A 396 -47.12 -13.09 -12.36
C LEU A 396 -48.07 -12.58 -13.45
N ILE A 397 -49.06 -11.76 -13.08
CA ILE A 397 -49.90 -11.06 -14.05
C ILE A 397 -49.08 -9.85 -14.51
N ASP A 398 -48.60 -9.89 -15.75
CA ASP A 398 -48.06 -8.70 -16.41
C ASP A 398 -49.25 -7.75 -16.68
N ASP A 399 -49.27 -6.61 -16.01
CA ASP A 399 -50.20 -5.52 -16.34
C ASP A 399 -49.82 -4.99 -17.74
N GLU A 400 -50.54 -5.45 -18.76
CA GLU A 400 -50.56 -4.80 -20.07
C GLU A 400 -51.11 -3.36 -19.90
N LYS A 401 -50.26 -2.40 -20.25
CA LYS A 401 -50.58 -0.96 -20.25
C LYS A 401 -51.64 -0.63 -21.31
N ASP A 402 -52.69 0.06 -20.88
CA ASP A 402 -53.40 1.06 -21.71
C ASP A 402 -52.71 2.43 -21.63
#